data_AF-A0A8L0DRW3-F1
#
_entry.id   AF-A0A8L0DRW3-F1
#
_cell.length_a   1.000
_cell.length_b   1.000
_cell.length_c   1.000
_cell.angle_alpha   90.00
_cell.angle_beta   90.00
_cell.angle_gamma   90.00
#
_symmetry.space_group_name_H-M   'P 1'
#
loop_
_entity.id
_entity.type
_entity.pdbx_description
1 polymer ?
#
loop_
_entity_poly.entity_id
_entity_poly.type
_entity_poly.pdbx_seq_one_letter_code
_entity_poly.pdbx_strand_id
1 'polypeptide(L)'
;MPSALAAFSCRPNSHPFQERHVYLDEPVKIGRSVARCRPAQNNATFDCKVLSRNHALVWFDHKTGKFYLQDTKSSNGTFINSQRLSRGSEESPPCEVLSGDFIQFGVDVTENTRKVTHGCVVSTIKLFLPDGMEARRRSDVIQEPLPLPVDKVAANTPIMYSQELFQLSQYLQEALHREQMLEQKLATLQCLLATTQEASESSWQALIDEDRLLSRLEVMGSQLQSYSKNQTENGMRNELVTLQEDKYNYEITAKESLRRVLQEKIEMARKLSEVERSLSNTEDECSHLKEMNERNHEELRELANKYNGAVNEIKDLTDKIKLAEGRQEELTQKGQMEKKELQLCIDEMEEKEQALQARFEALQADNDFSNERLTALQVGLEQLQEKSIKDNNSLGEWRSGWAGGLGGLSVWVGWRSGWAGWAGWAGGLGGLEVWVGWVGWWAGWAGWAGGLGGLVGWRSGWAGGLAGWVGWVGWLAVWVSGGLGGLGGLAVWVGWRSGSAGGLGLPCITPPCYNLLT
;
A
#
# COMPACT_ATOMS: atom_id res chain seq x y z
N MET A 1 26.34 -21.69 14.33
CA MET A 1 27.01 -20.37 14.37
C MET A 1 26.06 -19.39 13.71
N PRO A 2 25.65 -18.31 14.39
CA PRO A 2 24.93 -17.22 13.73
C PRO A 2 25.86 -16.58 12.69
N SER A 3 25.41 -16.49 11.44
CA SER A 3 26.22 -16.02 10.31
C SER A 3 25.55 -14.80 9.68
N ALA A 4 26.31 -13.74 9.44
CA ALA A 4 25.81 -12.56 8.73
C ALA A 4 25.57 -12.92 7.26
N LEU A 5 24.48 -12.41 6.66
CA LEU A 5 24.08 -12.77 5.31
C LEU A 5 23.90 -11.51 4.44
N ALA A 6 24.50 -11.51 3.26
CA ALA A 6 24.25 -10.53 2.20
C ALA A 6 23.50 -11.20 1.04
N ALA A 7 22.26 -10.78 0.82
CA ALA A 7 21.44 -11.21 -0.30
C ALA A 7 21.50 -10.21 -1.45
N PHE A 8 21.95 -10.65 -2.63
CA PHE A 8 22.08 -9.84 -3.84
C PHE A 8 20.97 -10.20 -4.82
N SER A 9 20.06 -9.26 -5.10
CA SER A 9 18.97 -9.43 -6.06
C SER A 9 19.19 -8.63 -7.34
N CYS A 10 18.97 -9.28 -8.48
CA CYS A 10 19.18 -8.69 -9.81
C CYS A 10 18.14 -7.61 -10.12
N ARG A 11 18.59 -6.45 -10.61
CA ARG A 11 17.72 -5.37 -11.07
C ARG A 11 17.40 -5.49 -12.57
N PRO A 12 16.29 -4.89 -13.05
CA PRO A 12 15.91 -4.94 -14.47
C PRO A 12 16.94 -4.34 -15.43
N ASN A 13 17.74 -3.37 -14.97
CA ASN A 13 18.81 -2.71 -15.73
C ASN A 13 20.18 -3.40 -15.59
N SER A 14 20.22 -4.62 -15.03
CA SER A 14 21.45 -5.39 -14.84
C SER A 14 21.64 -6.43 -15.94
N HIS A 15 22.90 -6.81 -16.15
CA HIS A 15 23.23 -8.10 -16.74
C HIS A 15 22.56 -9.23 -15.92
N PRO A 16 21.88 -10.20 -16.55
CA PRO A 16 21.10 -11.21 -15.82
C PRO A 16 21.95 -12.06 -14.88
N PHE A 17 21.56 -12.15 -13.61
CA PHE A 17 22.10 -13.11 -12.66
C PHE A 17 21.02 -13.61 -11.69
N GLN A 18 21.16 -14.85 -11.21
CA GLN A 18 20.27 -15.40 -10.17
C GLN A 18 20.60 -14.81 -8.80
N GLU A 19 19.58 -14.63 -7.97
CA GLU A 19 19.73 -14.13 -6.59
C GLU A 19 20.78 -14.95 -5.81
N ARG A 20 21.62 -14.24 -5.04
CA ARG A 20 22.74 -14.82 -4.29
C ARG A 20 22.58 -14.57 -2.81
N HIS A 21 22.79 -15.60 -2.01
CA HIS A 21 22.77 -15.57 -0.54
C HIS A 21 24.18 -15.83 -0.03
N VAL A 22 24.93 -14.77 0.20
CA VAL A 22 26.35 -14.83 0.53
C VAL A 22 26.53 -14.68 2.03
N TYR A 23 26.98 -15.75 2.69
CA TYR A 23 27.33 -15.73 4.11
C TYR A 23 28.66 -15.00 4.31
N LEU A 24 28.70 -14.04 5.22
CA LEU A 24 29.83 -13.13 5.48
C LEU A 24 30.54 -13.48 6.80
N ASP A 25 30.86 -14.76 6.99
CA ASP A 25 31.71 -15.22 8.11
C ASP A 25 33.17 -14.76 7.91
N GLU A 26 33.59 -14.69 6.64
CA GLU A 26 34.89 -14.18 6.21
C GLU A 26 34.68 -13.15 5.08
N PRO A 27 35.66 -12.27 4.80
CA PRO A 27 35.58 -11.35 3.68
C PRO A 27 35.37 -12.08 2.35
N VAL A 28 34.23 -11.82 1.70
CA VAL A 28 33.87 -12.45 0.42
C VAL A 28 34.27 -11.55 -0.74
N LYS A 29 34.95 -12.18 -1.70
CA LYS A 29 35.40 -11.52 -2.91
C LYS A 29 34.31 -11.48 -3.97
N ILE A 30 34.14 -10.30 -4.55
CA ILE A 30 33.26 -10.01 -5.68
C ILE A 30 34.08 -9.93 -6.96
N GLY A 31 33.65 -10.63 -8.01
CA GLY A 31 34.35 -10.55 -9.29
C GLY A 31 33.79 -11.43 -10.38
N ARG A 32 34.52 -11.45 -11.51
CA ARG A 32 34.15 -12.21 -12.69
C ARG A 32 34.45 -13.71 -12.55
N SER A 33 33.56 -14.53 -13.10
CA SER A 33 33.73 -15.98 -13.29
C SER A 33 35.09 -16.32 -13.92
N VAL A 34 35.78 -17.31 -13.34
CA VAL A 34 37.03 -17.88 -13.84
C VAL A 34 36.97 -19.41 -13.72
N ALA A 35 37.83 -20.14 -14.42
CA ALA A 35 37.80 -21.61 -14.45
C ALA A 35 37.77 -22.29 -13.06
N ARG A 36 38.40 -21.67 -12.05
CA ARG A 36 38.43 -22.17 -10.67
C ARG A 36 37.32 -21.64 -9.75
N CYS A 37 36.62 -20.57 -10.15
CA CYS A 37 35.58 -19.92 -9.33
C CYS A 37 34.37 -19.64 -10.24
N ARG A 38 33.38 -20.54 -10.18
CA ARG A 38 32.13 -20.42 -10.94
C ARG A 38 31.05 -19.72 -10.11
N PRO A 39 30.08 -19.06 -10.75
CA PRO A 39 28.93 -18.49 -10.05
C PRO A 39 28.17 -19.57 -9.28
N ALA A 40 27.98 -19.41 -7.98
CA ALA A 40 27.14 -20.25 -7.12
C ALA A 40 26.26 -19.39 -6.20
N GLN A 41 25.14 -19.91 -5.69
CA GLN A 41 24.20 -19.13 -4.87
C GLN A 41 24.86 -18.54 -3.62
N ASN A 42 25.89 -19.20 -3.09
CA ASN A 42 26.63 -18.78 -1.89
C ASN A 42 27.83 -17.87 -2.15
N ASN A 43 28.06 -17.43 -3.40
CA ASN A 43 29.20 -16.58 -3.74
C ASN A 43 28.80 -15.34 -4.54
N ALA A 44 29.66 -14.32 -4.50
CA ALA A 44 29.50 -13.08 -5.26
C ALA A 44 30.32 -13.10 -6.57
N THR A 45 30.33 -14.26 -7.26
CA THR A 45 31.01 -14.40 -8.56
C THR A 45 29.99 -14.31 -9.70
N PHE A 46 30.23 -13.41 -10.66
CA PHE A 46 29.32 -13.11 -11.76
C PHE A 46 29.93 -13.46 -13.12
N ASP A 47 29.13 -14.01 -14.03
CA ASP A 47 29.59 -14.26 -15.41
C ASP A 47 29.40 -13.02 -16.30
N CYS A 48 30.11 -11.94 -15.97
CA CYS A 48 29.97 -10.65 -16.63
C CYS A 48 31.31 -10.14 -17.16
N LYS A 49 31.41 -9.88 -18.48
CA LYS A 49 32.66 -9.48 -19.16
C LYS A 49 33.24 -8.18 -18.61
N VAL A 50 32.39 -7.23 -18.21
CA VAL A 50 32.79 -5.89 -17.73
C VAL A 50 33.28 -5.89 -16.28
N LEU A 51 33.18 -7.02 -15.56
CA LEU A 51 33.74 -7.16 -14.22
C LEU A 51 35.21 -7.59 -14.26
N SER A 52 35.95 -7.11 -13.26
CA SER A 52 37.32 -7.54 -12.98
C SER A 52 37.29 -8.88 -12.23
N ARG A 53 38.35 -9.69 -12.34
CA ARG A 53 38.45 -10.96 -11.58
C ARG A 53 38.47 -10.74 -10.07
N ASN A 54 39.07 -9.62 -9.65
CA ASN A 54 39.06 -9.10 -8.28
C ASN A 54 38.46 -7.70 -8.41
N HIS A 55 37.15 -7.57 -8.23
CA HIS A 55 36.45 -6.32 -8.50
C HIS A 55 36.22 -5.55 -7.19
N ALA A 56 35.62 -6.23 -6.21
CA ALA A 56 35.38 -5.65 -4.90
C ALA A 56 35.48 -6.72 -3.80
N LEU A 57 35.49 -6.27 -2.56
CA LEU A 57 35.47 -7.10 -1.37
C LEU A 57 34.31 -6.64 -0.47
N VAL A 58 33.50 -7.58 0.00
CA VAL A 58 32.43 -7.33 0.96
C VAL A 58 32.67 -8.13 2.21
N TRP A 59 32.51 -7.50 3.38
CA TRP A 59 32.65 -8.18 4.66
C TRP A 59 31.74 -7.57 5.72
N PHE A 60 31.50 -8.36 6.76
CA PHE A 60 30.83 -7.92 7.97
C PHE A 60 31.87 -7.72 9.08
N ASP A 61 31.84 -6.58 9.75
CA ASP A 61 32.69 -6.34 10.91
C ASP A 61 31.91 -6.66 12.20
N HIS A 62 32.25 -7.80 12.81
CA HIS A 62 31.64 -8.26 14.06
C HIS A 62 31.86 -7.29 15.24
N LYS A 63 32.87 -6.41 15.19
CA LYS A 63 33.13 -5.45 16.28
C LYS A 63 32.22 -4.24 16.22
N THR A 64 31.92 -3.76 15.01
CA THR A 64 31.09 -2.57 14.79
C THR A 64 29.65 -2.90 14.44
N GLY A 65 29.35 -4.14 14.07
CA GLY A 65 28.03 -4.58 13.61
C GLY A 65 27.65 -4.01 12.24
N LYS A 66 28.64 -3.61 11.43
CA LYS A 66 28.46 -2.91 10.16
C LYS A 66 28.97 -3.72 8.97
N PHE A 67 28.37 -3.49 7.81
CA PHE A 67 28.76 -4.10 6.55
C PHE A 67 29.59 -3.11 5.75
N TYR A 68 30.68 -3.59 5.15
CA TYR A 68 31.58 -2.77 4.36
C TYR A 68 31.77 -3.35 2.97
N LEU A 69 31.91 -2.46 2.00
CA LEU A 69 32.26 -2.76 0.62
C LEU A 69 33.47 -1.93 0.22
N GLN A 70 34.44 -2.57 -0.42
CA GLN A 70 35.66 -1.93 -0.89
C GLN A 70 35.94 -2.31 -2.34
N ASP A 71 36.25 -1.32 -3.17
CA ASP A 71 36.73 -1.55 -4.52
C ASP A 71 38.20 -1.97 -4.50
N THR A 72 38.52 -3.12 -5.10
CA THR A 72 39.88 -3.69 -5.12
C THR A 72 40.58 -3.41 -6.45
N LYS A 73 40.68 -2.13 -6.84
CA LYS A 73 41.32 -1.66 -8.10
C LYS A 73 40.59 -2.17 -9.33
N SER A 74 39.27 -2.06 -9.33
CA SER A 74 38.45 -2.44 -10.47
C SER A 74 38.68 -1.52 -11.67
N SER A 75 38.63 -2.07 -12.89
CA SER A 75 38.88 -1.30 -14.11
C SER A 75 37.71 -0.35 -14.43
N ASN A 76 36.49 -0.83 -14.23
CA ASN A 76 35.25 -0.12 -14.59
C ASN A 76 34.55 0.55 -13.39
N GLY A 77 35.08 0.43 -12.17
CA GLY A 77 34.55 1.06 -10.97
C GLY A 77 33.43 0.27 -10.28
N THR A 78 33.37 0.43 -8.95
CA THR A 78 32.25 0.01 -8.09
C THR A 78 31.45 1.25 -7.65
N PHE A 79 30.13 1.11 -7.59
CA PHE A 79 29.21 2.20 -7.27
C PHE A 79 28.21 1.77 -6.19
N ILE A 80 27.92 2.66 -5.25
CA ILE A 80 26.86 2.53 -4.25
C ILE A 80 25.90 3.69 -4.44
N ASN A 81 24.61 3.43 -4.66
CA ASN A 81 23.57 4.44 -4.92
C ASN A 81 24.00 5.48 -5.97
N SER A 82 24.55 5.00 -7.09
CA SER A 82 25.08 5.81 -8.20
C SER A 82 26.34 6.65 -7.87
N GLN A 83 26.88 6.56 -6.66
CA GLN A 83 28.14 7.20 -6.28
C GLN A 83 29.31 6.22 -6.45
N ARG A 84 30.34 6.64 -7.20
CA ARG A 84 31.56 5.84 -7.44
C ARG A 84 32.49 5.86 -6.23
N LEU A 85 33.03 4.71 -5.84
CA LEU A 85 33.88 4.58 -4.65
C LEU A 85 35.33 5.03 -4.86
N SER A 86 35.92 4.73 -6.02
CA SER A 86 37.30 5.11 -6.39
C SER A 86 37.43 5.36 -7.89
N ARG A 87 38.51 6.01 -8.31
CA ARG A 87 38.86 6.12 -9.74
C ARG A 87 39.23 4.74 -10.29
N GLY A 88 39.15 4.58 -11.62
CA GLY A 88 39.44 3.30 -12.26
C GLY A 88 40.87 2.84 -11.96
N SER A 89 41.01 1.58 -11.56
CA SER A 89 42.28 0.96 -11.15
C SER A 89 42.88 1.49 -9.83
N GLU A 90 42.11 2.23 -9.03
CA GLU A 90 42.50 2.64 -7.67
C GLU A 90 41.67 1.90 -6.60
N GLU A 91 42.28 1.64 -5.45
CA GLU A 91 41.61 0.98 -4.32
C GLU A 91 40.81 2.01 -3.52
N SER A 92 39.55 1.70 -3.23
CA SER A 92 38.72 2.60 -2.41
C SER A 92 38.99 2.39 -0.91
N PRO A 93 38.70 3.38 -0.06
CA PRO A 93 38.53 3.10 1.37
C PRO A 93 37.31 2.17 1.57
N PRO A 94 37.23 1.46 2.72
CA PRO A 94 36.04 0.71 3.10
C PRO A 94 34.82 1.63 3.23
N CYS A 95 33.78 1.38 2.44
CA CYS A 95 32.54 2.14 2.49
C CYS A 95 31.44 1.32 3.16
N GLU A 96 30.75 1.92 4.14
CA GLU A 96 29.64 1.27 4.83
C GLU A 96 28.44 1.10 3.88
N VAL A 97 27.84 -0.09 3.90
CA VAL A 97 26.67 -0.46 3.08
C VAL A 97 25.49 -0.76 3.99
N LEU A 98 24.31 -0.27 3.60
CA LEU A 98 23.06 -0.47 4.34
C LEU A 98 22.11 -1.40 3.60
N SER A 99 21.16 -2.00 4.34
CA SER A 99 20.16 -2.86 3.70
C SER A 99 19.25 -2.02 2.80
N GLY A 100 19.06 -2.47 1.56
CA GLY A 100 18.31 -1.77 0.52
C GLY A 100 19.14 -0.89 -0.41
N ASP A 101 20.45 -0.76 -0.19
CA ASP A 101 21.32 0.02 -1.09
C ASP A 101 21.42 -0.62 -2.49
N PHE A 102 21.62 0.23 -3.51
CA PHE A 102 21.88 -0.20 -4.88
C PHE A 102 23.38 -0.28 -5.12
N ILE A 103 23.88 -1.47 -5.45
CA ILE A 103 25.29 -1.69 -5.75
C ILE A 103 25.43 -2.01 -7.24
N GLN A 104 26.32 -1.29 -7.91
CA GLN A 104 26.65 -1.53 -9.31
C GLN A 104 28.14 -1.85 -9.46
N PHE A 105 28.43 -2.91 -10.21
CA PHE A 105 29.77 -3.36 -10.53
C PHE A 105 30.02 -3.16 -12.03
N GLY A 106 30.94 -2.25 -12.34
CA GLY A 106 31.25 -1.83 -13.70
C GLY A 106 30.23 -0.90 -14.34
N VAL A 107 30.49 -0.56 -15.61
CA VAL A 107 29.64 0.27 -16.47
C VAL A 107 29.39 -0.47 -17.78
N ASP A 108 28.32 -0.13 -18.47
CA ASP A 108 27.99 -0.72 -19.77
C ASP A 108 29.05 -0.36 -20.80
N VAL A 109 29.62 -1.36 -21.47
CA VAL A 109 30.67 -1.18 -22.47
C VAL A 109 30.16 -1.65 -23.83
N THR A 110 30.08 -0.72 -24.79
CA THR A 110 29.75 -1.02 -26.18
C THR A 110 31.01 -1.34 -26.97
N GLU A 111 31.09 -2.53 -27.56
CA GLU A 111 32.25 -2.93 -28.37
C GLU A 111 32.08 -2.40 -29.81
N ASN A 112 32.82 -1.34 -30.16
CA ASN A 112 32.71 -0.62 -31.44
C ASN A 112 32.86 -1.53 -32.67
N THR A 113 33.62 -2.62 -32.57
CA THR A 113 33.89 -3.54 -33.67
C THR A 113 32.72 -4.46 -34.01
N ARG A 114 31.77 -4.67 -33.09
CA ARG A 114 30.68 -5.66 -33.26
C ARG A 114 29.28 -5.10 -32.95
N LYS A 115 29.17 -3.84 -32.50
CA LYS A 115 27.91 -3.22 -32.04
C LYS A 115 27.19 -4.05 -30.97
N VAL A 116 27.94 -4.75 -30.12
CA VAL A 116 27.41 -5.52 -28.99
C VAL A 116 27.67 -4.74 -27.71
N THR A 117 26.63 -4.47 -26.94
CA THR A 117 26.73 -3.84 -25.62
C THR A 117 26.85 -4.92 -24.55
N HIS A 118 27.91 -4.87 -23.76
CA HIS A 118 28.07 -5.71 -22.58
C HIS A 118 27.58 -4.95 -21.35
N GLY A 119 26.46 -5.40 -20.79
CA GLY A 119 25.86 -4.78 -19.60
C GLY A 119 26.63 -5.04 -18.32
N CYS A 120 26.57 -4.09 -17.39
CA CYS A 120 27.12 -4.16 -16.03
C CYS A 120 26.20 -4.92 -15.06
N VAL A 121 26.72 -5.25 -13.87
CA VAL A 121 25.93 -5.93 -12.83
C VAL A 121 25.36 -4.88 -11.88
N VAL A 122 24.03 -4.79 -11.80
CA VAL A 122 23.29 -3.91 -10.90
C VAL A 122 22.46 -4.76 -9.95
N SER A 123 22.75 -4.66 -8.66
CA SER A 123 22.11 -5.45 -7.62
C SER A 123 21.52 -4.55 -6.54
N THR A 124 20.36 -4.93 -6.02
CA THR A 124 19.94 -4.46 -4.69
C THR A 124 20.52 -5.41 -3.65
N ILE A 125 21.08 -4.85 -2.57
CA ILE A 125 21.62 -5.65 -1.46
C ILE A 125 20.63 -5.65 -0.29
N LYS A 126 20.36 -6.82 0.28
CA LYS A 126 19.69 -6.96 1.59
C LYS A 126 20.67 -7.58 2.56
N LEU A 127 20.83 -6.96 3.72
CA LEU A 127 21.84 -7.34 4.69
C LEU A 127 21.14 -7.86 5.95
N PHE A 128 21.59 -8.99 6.47
CA PHE A 128 21.07 -9.60 7.69
C PHE A 128 22.22 -9.80 8.68
N LEU A 129 22.00 -9.34 9.91
CA LEU A 129 22.91 -9.54 11.02
C LEU A 129 22.98 -11.03 11.41
N PRO A 130 24.01 -11.47 12.15
CA PRO A 130 24.12 -12.84 12.65
C PRO A 130 22.88 -13.29 13.44
N ASP A 131 22.18 -12.36 14.07
CA ASP A 131 20.96 -12.59 14.86
C ASP A 131 19.71 -12.81 14.01
N GLY A 132 19.83 -12.80 12.67
CA GLY A 132 18.74 -12.99 11.71
C GLY A 132 17.87 -11.75 11.47
N MET A 133 18.13 -10.65 12.19
CA MET A 133 17.46 -9.36 11.94
C MET A 133 18.05 -8.66 10.71
N GLU A 134 17.18 -8.04 9.91
CA GLU A 134 17.62 -7.21 8.78
C GLU A 134 18.41 -6.00 9.31
N ALA A 135 19.56 -5.72 8.71
CA ALA A 135 20.39 -4.59 9.06
C ALA A 135 19.69 -3.26 8.73
N ARG A 136 20.09 -2.19 9.42
CA ARG A 136 19.48 -0.85 9.33
C ARG A 136 19.33 -0.41 7.86
N ARG A 137 18.14 0.07 7.49
CA ARG A 137 17.87 0.63 6.16
C ARG A 137 18.24 2.10 6.11
N ARG A 138 18.70 2.58 4.96
CA ARG A 138 19.00 4.00 4.73
C ARG A 138 17.75 4.89 4.90
N SER A 139 16.54 4.35 4.71
CA SER A 139 15.26 5.03 4.90
C SER A 139 14.91 5.34 6.36
N ASP A 140 15.56 4.71 7.33
CA ASP A 140 15.30 4.94 8.77
C ASP A 140 16.14 6.10 9.33
N VAL A 141 16.96 6.74 8.48
CA VAL A 141 17.77 7.92 8.82
C VAL A 141 16.97 9.18 8.51
N ILE A 142 16.10 9.58 9.45
CA ILE A 142 15.88 11.02 9.66
C ILE A 142 17.22 11.53 10.18
N GLN A 143 17.95 12.28 9.36
CA GLN A 143 19.20 12.90 9.78
C GLN A 143 18.87 13.96 10.84
N GLU A 144 19.07 13.62 12.12
CA GLU A 144 19.30 14.61 13.17
C GLU A 144 20.61 15.34 12.85
N PRO A 145 20.62 16.68 12.70
CA PRO A 145 21.85 17.42 12.47
C PRO A 145 22.76 17.33 13.70
N LEU A 146 23.97 16.82 13.50
CA LEU A 146 25.05 16.84 14.49
C LEU A 146 25.33 18.28 14.96
N PRO A 147 25.45 18.53 16.29
CA PRO A 147 25.78 19.84 16.81
C PRO A 147 27.27 20.14 16.63
N LEU A 148 27.58 21.22 15.92
CA LEU A 148 28.90 21.87 15.94
C LEU A 148 28.96 22.94 17.06
N PRO A 149 30.16 23.31 17.52
CA PRO A 149 30.41 23.87 18.84
C PRO A 149 29.71 25.19 19.09
N VAL A 150 29.11 25.28 20.28
CA VAL A 150 28.50 26.50 20.83
C VAL A 150 29.59 27.54 21.07
N ASP A 151 29.55 28.63 20.30
CA ASP A 151 30.02 29.92 20.78
C ASP A 151 28.85 30.90 20.89
N LYS A 152 28.85 31.57 22.04
CA LYS A 152 27.76 32.34 22.62
C LYS A 152 27.50 33.64 21.85
N VAL A 153 26.30 33.87 21.32
CA VAL A 153 25.75 35.24 21.21
C VAL A 153 24.23 35.22 21.33
N ALA A 154 23.73 36.22 22.07
CA ALA A 154 22.40 36.40 22.58
C ALA A 154 21.30 36.71 21.53
N ALA A 155 20.07 36.40 21.94
CA ALA A 155 18.78 37.01 21.61
C ALA A 155 18.74 37.96 20.40
N ASN A 156 18.15 37.50 19.28
CA ASN A 156 17.32 38.27 18.34
C ASN A 156 16.94 37.38 17.14
N THR A 157 15.78 36.72 17.18
CA THR A 157 15.26 35.89 16.07
C THR A 157 13.83 36.35 15.77
N PRO A 158 13.65 37.25 14.79
CA PRO A 158 13.05 36.82 13.51
C PRO A 158 13.54 37.63 12.27
N ILE A 159 14.86 37.88 12.13
CA ILE A 159 15.43 38.55 10.92
C ILE A 159 16.35 37.61 10.11
N MET A 160 16.94 36.58 10.75
CA MET A 160 17.95 35.71 10.12
C MET A 160 17.42 34.90 8.91
N TYR A 161 16.19 34.36 9.00
CA TYR A 161 15.64 33.49 7.96
C TYR A 161 15.38 34.22 6.63
N SER A 162 15.08 35.52 6.69
CA SER A 162 14.88 36.36 5.50
C SER A 162 16.20 36.64 4.77
N GLN A 163 17.29 36.82 5.51
CA GLN A 163 18.59 37.13 4.95
C GLN A 163 19.25 35.88 4.34
N GLU A 164 19.11 34.73 4.98
CA GLU A 164 19.55 33.44 4.44
C GLU A 164 18.76 33.04 3.20
N LEU A 165 17.43 33.26 3.18
CA LEU A 165 16.61 33.04 1.98
C LEU A 165 17.01 33.97 0.83
N PHE A 166 17.28 35.24 1.12
CA PHE A 166 17.74 36.19 0.10
C PHE A 166 19.12 35.79 -0.45
N GLN A 167 20.04 35.38 0.42
CA GLN A 167 21.37 34.95 0.02
C GLN A 167 21.34 33.64 -0.78
N LEU A 168 20.45 32.70 -0.43
CA LEU A 168 20.20 31.51 -1.23
C LEU A 168 19.61 31.85 -2.60
N SER A 169 18.66 32.79 -2.66
CA SER A 169 18.08 33.25 -3.93
C SER A 169 19.14 33.88 -4.84
N GLN A 170 20.09 34.61 -4.25
CA GLN A 170 21.22 35.19 -4.96
C GLN A 170 22.17 34.11 -5.50
N TYR A 171 22.51 33.09 -4.70
CA TYR A 171 23.33 31.97 -5.19
C TYR A 171 22.63 31.16 -6.28
N LEU A 172 21.31 30.96 -6.18
CA LEU A 172 20.53 30.32 -7.23
C LEU A 172 20.54 31.11 -8.53
N GLN A 173 20.35 32.44 -8.47
CA GLN A 173 20.43 33.30 -9.64
C GLN A 173 21.84 33.30 -10.25
N GLU A 174 22.89 33.31 -9.43
CA GLU A 174 24.26 33.27 -9.90
C GLU A 174 24.63 31.91 -10.52
N ALA A 175 24.13 30.81 -9.95
CA ALA A 175 24.27 29.47 -10.52
C ALA A 175 23.56 29.37 -11.87
N LEU A 176 22.33 29.87 -11.98
CA LEU A 176 21.57 29.90 -13.22
C LEU A 176 22.28 30.74 -14.30
N HIS A 177 22.86 31.88 -13.94
CA HIS A 177 23.60 32.71 -14.88
C HIS A 177 24.89 32.03 -15.37
N ARG A 178 25.61 31.35 -14.48
CA ARG A 178 26.78 30.53 -14.87
C ARG A 178 26.40 29.37 -15.78
N GLU A 179 25.28 28.72 -15.50
CA GLU A 179 24.74 27.64 -16.31
C GLU A 179 24.42 28.14 -17.74
N GLN A 180 23.68 29.24 -17.87
CA GLN A 180 23.40 29.86 -19.17
C GLN A 180 24.68 30.24 -19.95
N MET A 181 25.71 30.73 -19.25
CA MET A 181 27.00 31.05 -19.89
C MET A 181 27.72 29.79 -20.37
N LEU A 182 27.66 28.69 -19.62
CA LEU A 182 28.22 27.40 -20.02
C LEU A 182 27.47 26.82 -21.21
N GLU A 183 26.15 26.91 -21.23
CA GLU A 183 25.32 26.51 -22.37
C GLU A 183 25.67 27.30 -23.63
N GLN A 184 25.82 28.63 -23.54
CA GLN A 184 26.26 29.46 -24.66
C GLN A 184 27.67 29.10 -25.15
N LYS A 185 28.60 28.84 -24.23
CA LYS A 185 29.96 28.38 -24.59
C LYS A 185 29.93 27.01 -25.27
N LEU A 186 29.09 26.11 -24.80
CA LEU A 186 28.93 24.79 -25.39
C LEU A 186 28.32 24.90 -26.79
N ALA A 187 27.31 25.74 -26.98
CA ALA A 187 26.70 25.99 -28.30
C ALA A 187 27.70 26.60 -29.30
N THR A 188 28.53 27.55 -28.86
CA THR A 188 29.57 28.14 -29.72
C THR A 188 30.66 27.13 -30.07
N LEU A 189 31.10 26.30 -29.12
CA LEU A 189 32.03 25.20 -29.38
C LEU A 189 31.45 24.16 -30.35
N GLN A 190 30.17 23.82 -30.23
CA GLN A 190 29.49 22.91 -31.17
C GLN A 190 29.43 23.51 -32.59
N CYS A 191 29.15 24.80 -32.72
CA CYS A 191 29.16 25.48 -34.02
C CYS A 191 30.56 25.50 -34.64
N LEU A 192 31.60 25.78 -33.84
CA LEU A 192 32.99 25.73 -34.30
C LEU A 192 33.43 24.31 -34.69
N LEU A 193 32.99 23.29 -33.94
CA LEU A 193 33.25 21.90 -34.29
C LEU A 193 32.58 21.53 -35.62
N ALA A 194 31.31 21.91 -35.81
CA ALA A 194 30.59 21.62 -37.04
C ALA A 194 31.24 22.29 -38.27
N THR A 195 31.61 23.57 -38.15
CA THR A 195 32.26 24.32 -39.24
C THR A 195 33.66 23.78 -39.56
N THR A 196 34.44 23.38 -38.55
CA THR A 196 35.76 22.74 -38.78
C THR A 196 35.63 21.35 -39.38
N GLN A 197 34.61 20.58 -38.99
CA GLN A 197 34.30 19.30 -39.62
C GLN A 197 33.94 19.49 -41.09
N GLU A 198 33.02 20.39 -41.42
CA GLU A 198 32.61 20.67 -42.80
C GLU A 198 33.80 21.12 -43.66
N ALA A 199 34.64 22.02 -43.14
CA ALA A 199 35.86 22.46 -43.83
C ALA A 199 36.84 21.29 -44.05
N SER A 200 36.96 20.38 -43.08
CA SER A 200 37.81 19.20 -43.22
C SER A 200 37.26 18.22 -44.26
N GLU A 201 35.96 17.94 -44.26
CA GLU A 201 35.29 17.07 -45.24
C GLU A 201 35.43 17.64 -46.66
N SER A 202 35.26 18.95 -46.82
CA SER A 202 35.51 19.65 -48.09
C SER A 202 36.97 19.50 -48.56
N SER A 203 37.93 19.66 -47.65
CA SER A 203 39.35 19.49 -47.97
C SER A 203 39.69 18.05 -48.35
N TRP A 204 39.14 17.05 -47.67
CA TRP A 204 39.32 15.63 -48.02
C TRP A 204 38.69 15.32 -49.37
N GLN A 205 37.52 15.88 -49.67
CA GLN A 205 36.88 15.71 -50.97
C GLN A 205 37.72 16.31 -52.10
N ALA A 206 38.31 17.49 -51.90
CA ALA A 206 39.20 18.12 -52.88
C ALA A 206 40.45 17.27 -53.17
N LEU A 207 41.04 16.63 -52.15
CA LEU A 207 42.17 15.72 -52.33
C LEU A 207 41.80 14.47 -53.13
N ILE A 208 40.62 13.90 -52.88
CA ILE A 208 40.11 12.76 -53.66
C ILE A 208 39.90 13.17 -55.13
N ASP A 209 39.39 14.36 -55.37
CA ASP A 209 39.15 14.85 -56.72
C ASP A 209 40.47 15.18 -57.45
N GLU A 210 41.51 15.64 -56.74
CA GLU A 210 42.86 15.78 -57.28
C GLU A 210 43.46 14.41 -57.68
N ASP A 211 43.35 13.40 -56.82
CA ASP A 211 43.84 12.03 -57.11
C ASP A 211 43.13 11.40 -58.33
N ARG A 212 41.82 11.65 -58.47
CA ARG A 212 41.05 11.26 -59.66
C ARG A 212 41.55 11.96 -60.92
N LEU A 213 41.89 13.24 -60.84
CA LEU A 213 42.45 13.99 -61.96
C LEU A 213 43.85 13.51 -62.34
N LEU A 214 44.70 13.21 -61.36
CA LEU A 214 46.04 12.64 -61.57
C LEU A 214 45.94 11.27 -62.26
N SER A 215 45.08 10.39 -61.76
CA SER A 215 44.82 9.09 -62.38
C SER A 215 44.35 9.24 -63.83
N ARG A 216 43.47 10.20 -64.12
CA ARG A 216 43.01 10.49 -65.48
C ARG A 216 44.13 11.02 -66.38
N LEU A 217 45.01 11.89 -65.85
CA LEU A 217 46.17 12.40 -66.57
C LEU A 217 47.16 11.28 -66.91
N GLU A 218 47.39 10.34 -66.00
CA GLU A 218 48.26 9.18 -66.21
C GLU A 218 47.72 8.27 -67.32
N VAL A 219 46.41 8.01 -67.33
CA VAL A 219 45.75 7.27 -68.42
C VAL A 219 45.87 8.00 -69.75
N MET A 220 45.60 9.32 -69.79
CA MET A 220 45.75 10.11 -71.02
C MET A 220 47.21 10.15 -71.51
N GLY A 221 48.18 10.25 -70.60
CA GLY A 221 49.61 10.18 -70.92
C GLY A 221 49.99 8.82 -71.52
N SER A 222 49.48 7.74 -70.94
CA SER A 222 49.65 6.38 -71.44
C SER A 222 49.03 6.21 -72.83
N GLN A 223 47.80 6.69 -73.04
CA GLN A 223 47.12 6.65 -74.34
C GLN A 223 47.89 7.42 -75.43
N LEU A 224 48.40 8.61 -75.12
CA LEU A 224 49.24 9.38 -76.04
C LEU A 224 50.53 8.64 -76.39
N GLN A 225 51.15 7.97 -75.42
CA GLN A 225 52.35 7.17 -75.64
C GLN A 225 52.09 5.92 -76.50
N SER A 226 50.92 5.28 -76.35
CA SER A 226 50.46 4.17 -77.19
C SER A 226 50.21 4.61 -78.64
N TYR A 227 49.50 5.73 -78.83
CA TYR A 227 49.26 6.31 -80.14
C TYR A 227 50.54 6.76 -80.83
N SER A 228 51.51 7.26 -80.06
CA SER A 228 52.83 7.62 -80.57
C SER A 228 53.64 6.41 -81.06
N LYS A 229 53.41 5.21 -80.52
CA LYS A 229 54.27 4.04 -80.81
C LYS A 229 53.69 3.07 -81.84
N ASN A 230 52.37 2.88 -81.97
CA ASN A 230 51.84 1.69 -82.69
C ASN A 230 50.49 1.85 -83.44
N GLN A 231 50.22 2.93 -84.17
CA GLN A 231 48.97 2.97 -84.97
C GLN A 231 49.04 2.16 -86.26
N THR A 232 48.60 0.90 -86.20
CA THR A 232 48.10 0.17 -87.38
C THR A 232 46.57 0.24 -87.39
N GLU A 233 45.96 0.43 -88.57
CA GLU A 233 44.50 0.55 -88.73
C GLU A 233 43.73 -0.63 -88.10
N ASN A 234 44.34 -1.82 -88.10
CA ASN A 234 43.77 -3.02 -87.49
C ASN A 234 43.83 -3.01 -85.94
N GLY A 235 44.86 -2.41 -85.34
CA GLY A 235 44.93 -2.21 -83.89
C GLY A 235 43.83 -1.27 -83.40
N MET A 236 43.61 -0.17 -84.13
CA MET A 236 42.55 0.80 -83.84
C MET A 236 41.15 0.19 -83.95
N ARG A 237 40.91 -0.68 -84.95
CA ARG A 237 39.63 -1.39 -85.09
C ARG A 237 39.39 -2.37 -83.95
N ASN A 238 40.41 -3.11 -83.53
CA ASN A 238 40.29 -4.06 -82.42
C ASN A 238 40.03 -3.32 -81.09
N GLU A 239 40.75 -2.23 -80.81
CA GLU A 239 40.51 -1.41 -79.62
C GLU A 239 39.11 -0.78 -79.59
N LEU A 240 38.60 -0.37 -80.76
CA LEU A 240 37.23 0.14 -80.88
C LEU A 240 36.19 -0.94 -80.54
N VAL A 241 36.40 -2.18 -81.00
CA VAL A 241 35.53 -3.32 -80.69
C VAL A 241 35.56 -3.64 -79.19
N THR A 242 36.75 -3.70 -78.57
CA THR A 242 36.87 -3.96 -77.12
C THR A 242 36.21 -2.87 -76.29
N LEU A 243 36.39 -1.59 -76.66
CA LEU A 243 35.73 -0.47 -75.97
C LEU A 243 34.21 -0.51 -76.13
N GLN A 244 33.71 -0.98 -77.27
CA GLN A 244 32.28 -1.16 -77.50
C GLN A 244 31.69 -2.27 -76.61
N GLU A 245 32.41 -3.40 -76.48
CA GLU A 245 32.04 -4.51 -75.59
C GLU A 245 32.07 -4.09 -74.12
N ASP A 246 33.14 -3.41 -73.70
CA ASP A 246 33.27 -2.90 -72.33
C ASP A 246 32.14 -1.92 -72.01
N LYS A 247 31.85 -0.96 -72.90
CA LYS A 247 30.71 -0.03 -72.75
C LYS A 247 29.39 -0.79 -72.55
N TYR A 248 29.15 -1.81 -73.38
CA TYR A 248 27.93 -2.62 -73.28
C TYR A 248 27.86 -3.39 -71.95
N ASN A 249 28.98 -3.97 -71.51
CA ASN A 249 29.07 -4.69 -70.24
C ASN A 249 28.87 -3.77 -69.02
N TYR A 250 29.47 -2.57 -69.05
CA TYR A 250 29.25 -1.55 -68.02
C TYR A 250 27.78 -1.11 -67.98
N GLU A 251 27.15 -0.91 -69.12
CA GLU A 251 25.74 -0.51 -69.21
C GLU A 251 24.81 -1.59 -68.64
N ILE A 252 25.05 -2.87 -68.95
CA ILE A 252 24.28 -3.99 -68.38
C ILE A 252 24.47 -4.04 -66.86
N THR A 253 25.72 -4.06 -66.40
CA THR A 253 26.04 -4.20 -64.98
C THR A 253 25.46 -3.04 -64.16
N ALA A 254 25.52 -1.82 -64.70
CA ALA A 254 24.90 -0.65 -64.08
C ALA A 254 23.38 -0.79 -63.99
N LYS A 255 22.71 -1.20 -65.09
CA LYS A 255 21.25 -1.42 -65.09
C LYS A 255 20.82 -2.52 -64.13
N GLU A 256 21.56 -3.62 -64.05
CA GLU A 256 21.29 -4.71 -63.11
C GLU A 256 21.48 -4.28 -61.66
N SER A 257 22.54 -3.53 -61.36
CA SER A 257 22.77 -3.00 -60.01
C SER A 257 21.65 -2.03 -59.58
N LEU A 258 21.18 -1.16 -60.49
CA LEU A 258 20.07 -0.25 -60.24
C LEU A 258 18.76 -1.01 -60.01
N ARG A 259 18.49 -2.06 -60.81
CA ARG A 259 17.31 -2.91 -60.63
C ARG A 259 17.34 -3.61 -59.27
N ARG A 260 18.50 -4.11 -58.84
CA ARG A 260 18.66 -4.74 -57.52
C ARG A 260 18.36 -3.75 -56.40
N VAL A 261 18.94 -2.55 -56.45
CA VAL A 261 18.70 -1.49 -55.45
C VAL A 261 17.23 -1.07 -55.43
N LEU A 262 16.57 -0.97 -56.58
CA LEU A 262 15.14 -0.65 -56.65
C LEU A 262 14.29 -1.75 -56.01
N GLN A 263 14.63 -3.01 -56.25
CA GLN A 263 13.93 -4.15 -55.67
C GLN A 263 14.09 -4.18 -54.13
N GLU A 264 15.32 -3.97 -53.65
CA GLU A 264 15.62 -3.83 -52.22
C GLU A 264 14.83 -2.66 -51.60
N LYS A 265 14.78 -1.50 -52.27
CA LYS A 265 13.98 -0.35 -51.81
C LYS A 265 12.49 -0.68 -51.69
N ILE A 266 11.92 -1.41 -52.65
CA ILE A 266 10.52 -1.83 -52.60
C ILE A 266 10.28 -2.81 -51.43
N GLU A 267 11.20 -3.75 -51.21
CA GLU A 267 11.10 -4.69 -50.10
C GLU A 267 11.20 -3.99 -48.74
N MET A 268 12.14 -3.05 -48.60
CA MET A 268 12.28 -2.25 -47.38
C MET A 268 11.06 -1.35 -47.14
N ALA A 269 10.47 -0.77 -48.19
CA ALA A 269 9.23 0.01 -48.08
C ALA A 269 8.05 -0.85 -47.61
N ARG A 270 7.93 -2.10 -48.10
CA ARG A 270 6.92 -3.04 -47.61
C ARG A 270 7.13 -3.38 -46.14
N LYS A 271 8.36 -3.71 -45.74
CA LYS A 271 8.70 -3.98 -44.33
C LYS A 271 8.39 -2.79 -43.43
N LEU A 272 8.69 -1.57 -43.89
CA LEU A 272 8.35 -0.34 -43.17
C LEU A 272 6.84 -0.24 -42.95
N SER A 273 6.03 -0.40 -43.99
CA SER A 273 4.56 -0.33 -43.87
C SER A 273 3.98 -1.42 -42.93
N GLU A 274 4.60 -2.60 -42.89
CA GLU A 274 4.20 -3.67 -41.98
C GLU A 274 4.54 -3.32 -40.53
N VAL A 275 5.73 -2.77 -40.28
CA VAL A 275 6.15 -2.30 -38.96
C VAL A 275 5.26 -1.16 -38.49
N GLU A 276 4.97 -0.17 -39.34
CA GLU A 276 4.08 0.95 -39.02
C GLU A 276 2.68 0.46 -38.62
N ARG A 277 2.11 -0.50 -39.36
CA ARG A 277 0.83 -1.11 -39.00
C ARG A 277 0.90 -1.86 -37.67
N SER A 278 1.98 -2.59 -37.42
CA SER A 278 2.17 -3.29 -36.14
C SER A 278 2.32 -2.31 -34.96
N LEU A 279 3.02 -1.19 -35.18
CA LEU A 279 3.19 -0.14 -34.20
C LEU A 279 1.84 0.50 -33.86
N SER A 280 1.06 0.89 -34.87
CA SER A 280 -0.31 1.43 -34.68
C SER A 280 -1.19 0.48 -33.85
N ASN A 281 -1.16 -0.82 -34.15
CA ASN A 281 -1.91 -1.80 -33.37
C ASN A 281 -1.46 -1.84 -31.90
N THR A 282 -0.14 -1.82 -31.65
CA THR A 282 0.37 -1.81 -30.27
C THR A 282 0.11 -0.50 -29.53
N GLU A 283 0.06 0.62 -30.25
CA GLU A 283 -0.32 1.93 -29.70
C GLU A 283 -1.79 1.94 -29.27
N ASP A 284 -2.68 1.39 -30.09
CA ASP A 284 -4.11 1.23 -29.77
C ASP A 284 -4.31 0.32 -28.55
N GLU A 285 -3.60 -0.81 -28.48
CA GLU A 285 -3.61 -1.72 -27.31
C GLU A 285 -3.12 -1.00 -26.05
N CYS A 286 -2.03 -0.22 -26.15
CA CYS A 286 -1.52 0.57 -25.04
C CYS A 286 -2.53 1.64 -24.58
N SER A 287 -3.21 2.32 -25.52
CA SER A 287 -4.26 3.29 -25.20
C SER A 287 -5.42 2.61 -24.48
N HIS A 288 -5.89 1.47 -24.99
CA HIS A 288 -6.97 0.71 -24.37
C HIS A 288 -6.63 0.24 -22.95
N LEU A 289 -5.41 -0.30 -22.74
CA LEU A 289 -4.95 -0.73 -21.42
C LEU A 289 -4.83 0.44 -20.44
N LYS A 290 -4.40 1.62 -20.92
CA LYS A 290 -4.36 2.85 -20.09
C LYS A 290 -5.77 3.26 -19.65
N GLU A 291 -6.73 3.32 -20.57
CA GLU A 291 -8.12 3.66 -20.22
C GLU A 291 -8.73 2.65 -19.25
N MET A 292 -8.46 1.36 -19.43
CA MET A 292 -8.92 0.32 -18.52
C MET A 292 -8.31 0.49 -17.13
N ASN A 293 -7.02 0.78 -17.05
CA ASN A 293 -6.35 1.03 -15.78
C ASN A 293 -6.91 2.28 -15.08
N GLU A 294 -7.18 3.34 -15.83
CA GLU A 294 -7.77 4.58 -15.30
C GLU A 294 -9.19 4.35 -14.76
N ARG A 295 -10.02 3.58 -15.49
CA ARG A 295 -11.32 3.12 -15.01
C ARG A 295 -11.23 2.32 -13.72
N ASN A 296 -10.33 1.32 -13.66
CA ASN A 296 -10.11 0.54 -12.45
C ASN A 296 -9.62 1.40 -11.27
N HIS A 297 -8.79 2.40 -11.55
CA HIS A 297 -8.28 3.31 -10.53
C HIS A 297 -9.40 4.22 -9.98
N GLU A 298 -10.33 4.66 -10.82
CA GLU A 298 -11.53 5.39 -10.38
C GLU A 298 -12.45 4.49 -9.53
N GLU A 299 -12.70 3.25 -9.94
CA GLU A 299 -13.48 2.29 -9.15
C GLU A 299 -12.86 2.03 -7.77
N LEU A 300 -11.54 1.87 -7.70
CA LEU A 300 -10.82 1.74 -6.43
C LEU A 300 -10.93 3.00 -5.56
N ARG A 301 -10.87 4.19 -6.18
CA ARG A 301 -11.05 5.46 -5.49
C ARG A 301 -12.45 5.61 -4.93
N GLU A 302 -13.48 5.26 -5.70
CA GLU A 302 -14.86 5.24 -5.22
C GLU A 302 -15.06 4.25 -4.06
N LEU A 303 -14.46 3.06 -4.16
CA LEU A 303 -14.54 2.05 -3.10
C LEU A 303 -13.83 2.53 -1.82
N ALA A 304 -12.67 3.18 -1.95
CA ALA A 304 -11.98 3.80 -0.82
C ALA A 304 -12.81 4.92 -0.18
N ASN A 305 -13.49 5.75 -0.98
CA ASN A 305 -14.38 6.78 -0.48
C ASN A 305 -15.58 6.18 0.27
N LYS A 306 -16.20 5.12 -0.26
CA LYS A 306 -17.29 4.39 0.41
C LYS A 306 -16.82 3.77 1.73
N TYR A 307 -15.62 3.17 1.75
CA TYR A 307 -15.02 2.62 2.96
C TYR A 307 -14.77 3.71 4.01
N ASN A 308 -14.18 4.85 3.62
CA ASN A 308 -13.97 5.98 4.53
C ASN A 308 -15.28 6.54 5.08
N GLY A 309 -16.34 6.59 4.27
CA GLY A 309 -17.69 6.93 4.72
C GLY A 309 -18.18 5.99 5.83
N ALA A 310 -18.11 4.68 5.60
CA ALA A 310 -18.49 3.68 6.59
C ALA A 310 -17.64 3.73 7.87
N VAL A 311 -16.33 4.00 7.76
CA VAL A 311 -15.46 4.19 8.92
C VAL A 311 -15.88 5.40 9.75
N ASN A 312 -16.25 6.51 9.11
CA ASN A 312 -16.76 7.69 9.82
C ASN A 312 -18.09 7.41 10.52
N GLU A 313 -19.01 6.68 9.87
CA GLU A 313 -20.27 6.27 10.50
C GLU A 313 -20.03 5.36 11.72
N ILE A 314 -19.11 4.40 11.61
CA ILE A 314 -18.71 3.54 12.73
C ILE A 314 -18.15 4.39 13.88
N LYS A 315 -17.32 5.39 13.57
CA LYS A 315 -16.77 6.30 14.58
C LYS A 315 -17.86 7.08 15.28
N ASP A 316 -18.81 7.67 14.54
CA ASP A 316 -19.93 8.42 15.11
C ASP A 316 -20.83 7.54 15.99
N LEU A 317 -21.08 6.30 15.58
CA LEU A 317 -21.82 5.33 16.39
C LEU A 317 -21.04 4.93 17.65
N THR A 318 -19.73 4.74 17.53
CA THR A 318 -18.86 4.43 18.67
C THR A 318 -18.87 5.56 19.70
N ASP A 319 -18.81 6.82 19.25
CA ASP A 319 -18.85 7.98 20.14
C ASP A 319 -20.22 8.13 20.81
N LYS A 320 -21.32 7.84 20.10
CA LYS A 320 -22.67 7.78 20.69
C LYS A 320 -22.80 6.68 21.74
N ILE A 321 -22.21 5.50 21.50
CA ILE A 321 -22.20 4.39 22.46
C ILE A 321 -21.44 4.80 23.72
N LYS A 322 -20.23 5.37 23.59
CA LYS A 322 -19.45 5.86 24.74
C LYS A 322 -20.20 6.91 25.57
N LEU A 323 -20.89 7.85 24.91
CA LEU A 323 -21.71 8.84 25.60
C LEU A 323 -22.89 8.18 26.34
N ALA A 324 -23.52 7.17 25.75
CA ALA A 324 -24.60 6.42 26.39
C ALA A 324 -24.08 5.58 27.57
N GLU A 325 -22.94 4.92 27.43
CA GLU A 325 -22.26 4.16 28.49
C GLU A 325 -21.91 5.07 29.67
N GLY A 326 -21.31 6.25 29.41
CA GLY A 326 -21.00 7.21 30.47
C GLY A 326 -22.25 7.70 31.23
N ARG A 327 -23.36 7.97 30.52
CA ARG A 327 -24.63 8.32 31.17
C ARG A 327 -25.19 7.16 32.00
N GLN A 328 -25.07 5.93 31.50
CA GLN A 328 -25.50 4.74 32.23
C GLN A 328 -24.66 4.54 33.50
N GLU A 329 -23.34 4.72 33.42
CA GLU A 329 -22.45 4.69 34.58
C GLU A 329 -22.84 5.75 35.62
N GLU A 330 -23.08 7.00 35.22
CA GLU A 330 -23.55 8.06 36.12
C GLU A 330 -24.86 7.70 36.83
N LEU A 331 -25.85 7.17 36.08
CA LEU A 331 -27.13 6.75 36.66
C LEU A 331 -26.95 5.57 37.63
N THR A 332 -26.09 4.60 37.30
CA THR A 332 -25.81 3.47 38.19
C THR A 332 -25.09 3.92 39.46
N GLN A 333 -24.17 4.89 39.37
CA GLN A 333 -23.51 5.47 40.54
C GLN A 333 -24.49 6.23 41.43
N LYS A 334 -25.38 7.04 40.85
CA LYS A 334 -26.46 7.72 41.60
C LYS A 334 -27.36 6.71 42.30
N GLY A 335 -27.83 5.68 41.59
CA GLY A 335 -28.64 4.62 42.19
C GLY A 335 -27.92 3.86 43.29
N GLN A 336 -26.60 3.63 43.18
CA GLN A 336 -25.80 3.04 44.25
C GLN A 336 -25.66 3.96 45.47
N MET A 337 -25.51 5.27 45.26
CA MET A 337 -25.45 6.26 46.34
C MET A 337 -26.78 6.34 47.08
N GLU A 338 -27.89 6.50 46.36
CA GLU A 338 -29.23 6.49 46.94
C GLU A 338 -29.52 5.19 47.70
N LYS A 339 -29.10 4.04 47.17
CA LYS A 339 -29.22 2.75 47.86
C LYS A 339 -28.44 2.73 49.18
N LYS A 340 -27.21 3.27 49.20
CA LYS A 340 -26.40 3.35 50.44
C LYS A 340 -27.03 4.29 51.46
N GLU A 341 -27.56 5.43 51.03
CA GLU A 341 -28.26 6.39 51.90
C GLU A 341 -29.51 5.77 52.52
N LEU A 342 -30.32 5.08 51.70
CA LEU A 342 -31.50 4.35 52.18
C LEU A 342 -31.12 3.23 53.14
N GLN A 343 -30.03 2.50 52.87
CA GLN A 343 -29.55 1.45 53.76
C GLN A 343 -29.15 2.02 55.12
N LEU A 344 -28.38 3.11 55.16
CA LEU A 344 -28.02 3.79 56.41
C LEU A 344 -29.25 4.27 57.19
N CYS A 345 -30.26 4.78 56.49
CA CYS A 345 -31.52 5.20 57.11
C CYS A 345 -32.29 4.02 57.71
N ILE A 346 -32.31 2.87 57.03
CA ILE A 346 -32.90 1.63 57.56
C ILE A 346 -32.14 1.21 58.83
N ASP A 347 -30.81 1.15 58.78
CA ASP A 347 -29.98 0.75 59.92
C ASP A 347 -30.21 1.69 61.14
N GLU A 348 -30.32 3.01 60.93
CA GLU A 348 -30.63 3.98 61.99
C GLU A 348 -32.03 3.77 62.59
N MET A 349 -33.01 3.41 61.76
CA MET A 349 -34.36 3.10 62.22
C MET A 349 -34.40 1.77 62.99
N GLU A 350 -33.64 0.76 62.56
CA GLU A 350 -33.48 -0.50 63.27
C GLU A 350 -32.82 -0.30 64.65
N GLU A 351 -31.79 0.54 64.77
CA GLU A 351 -31.19 0.89 66.06
C GLU A 351 -32.20 1.57 67.00
N LYS A 352 -33.00 2.51 66.47
CA LYS A 352 -34.07 3.15 67.25
C LYS A 352 -35.14 2.16 67.69
N GLU A 353 -35.52 1.23 66.81
CA GLU A 353 -36.46 0.16 67.13
C GLU A 353 -35.92 -0.72 68.25
N GLN A 354 -34.66 -1.19 68.14
CA GLN A 354 -34.00 -1.98 69.18
C GLN A 354 -33.90 -1.22 70.52
N ALA A 355 -33.56 0.07 70.48
CA ALA A 355 -33.50 0.90 71.68
C ALA A 355 -34.86 1.08 72.35
N LEU A 356 -35.93 1.25 71.57
CA LEU A 356 -37.30 1.30 72.08
C LEU A 356 -37.74 -0.05 72.64
N GLN A 357 -37.38 -1.15 71.98
CA GLN A 357 -37.70 -2.50 72.43
C GLN A 357 -37.00 -2.82 73.75
N ALA A 358 -35.71 -2.50 73.90
CA ALA A 358 -34.99 -2.63 75.16
C ALA A 358 -35.61 -1.78 76.29
N ARG A 359 -36.09 -0.56 75.98
CA ARG A 359 -36.84 0.27 76.94
C ARG A 359 -38.17 -0.33 77.33
N PHE A 360 -38.90 -0.92 76.38
CA PHE A 360 -40.15 -1.60 76.65
C PHE A 360 -39.92 -2.80 77.58
N GLU A 361 -38.90 -3.63 77.31
CA GLU A 361 -38.52 -4.75 78.17
C GLU A 361 -38.12 -4.29 79.59
N ALA A 362 -37.34 -3.21 79.71
CA ALA A 362 -36.98 -2.65 81.01
C ALA A 362 -38.19 -2.13 81.79
N LEU A 363 -39.10 -1.40 81.13
CA LEU A 363 -40.34 -0.93 81.75
C LEU A 363 -41.26 -2.09 82.13
N GLN A 364 -41.30 -3.14 81.33
CA GLN A 364 -42.05 -4.35 81.64
C GLN A 364 -41.48 -5.04 82.89
N ALA A 365 -40.16 -5.18 82.99
CA ALA A 365 -39.50 -5.72 84.17
C ALA A 365 -39.74 -4.87 85.44
N ASP A 366 -39.70 -3.54 85.33
CA ASP A 366 -40.03 -2.63 86.45
C ASP A 366 -41.49 -2.75 86.89
N ASN A 367 -42.42 -2.88 85.94
CA ASN A 367 -43.84 -3.09 86.23
C ASN A 367 -44.05 -4.45 86.91
N ASP A 368 -43.43 -5.52 86.40
CA ASP A 368 -43.46 -6.85 87.00
C ASP A 368 -42.90 -6.81 88.43
N PHE A 369 -41.77 -6.14 88.67
CA PHE A 369 -41.21 -5.93 90.02
C PHE A 369 -42.16 -5.14 90.92
N SER A 370 -42.83 -4.12 90.39
CA SER A 370 -43.82 -3.35 91.14
C SER A 370 -45.05 -4.19 91.49
N ASN A 371 -45.52 -5.05 90.59
CA ASN A 371 -46.62 -5.98 90.82
C ASN A 371 -46.24 -7.07 91.84
N GLU A 372 -45.02 -7.59 91.78
CA GLU A 372 -44.50 -8.50 92.81
C GLU A 372 -44.42 -7.83 94.18
N ARG A 373 -44.00 -6.57 94.25
CA ARG A 373 -44.02 -5.79 95.50
C ARG A 373 -45.44 -5.52 96.00
N LEU A 374 -46.37 -5.19 95.11
CA LEU A 374 -47.78 -4.97 95.46
C LEU A 374 -48.43 -6.25 95.95
N THR A 375 -48.20 -7.38 95.29
CA THR A 375 -48.69 -8.70 95.73
C THR A 375 -48.06 -9.12 97.06
N ALA A 376 -46.77 -8.88 97.27
CA ALA A 376 -46.12 -9.13 98.57
C ALA A 376 -46.71 -8.25 99.69
N LEU A 377 -46.99 -6.97 99.42
CA LEU A 377 -47.69 -6.09 100.36
C LEU A 377 -49.13 -6.54 100.61
N GLN A 378 -49.84 -7.01 99.58
CA GLN A 378 -51.21 -7.51 99.68
C GLN A 378 -51.27 -8.78 100.52
N VAL A 379 -50.34 -9.73 100.34
CA VAL A 379 -50.19 -10.91 101.19
C VAL A 379 -49.81 -10.52 102.62
N GLY A 380 -48.94 -9.52 102.81
CA GLY A 380 -48.64 -8.97 104.14
C GLY A 380 -49.86 -8.34 104.83
N LEU A 381 -50.72 -7.67 104.05
CA LEU A 381 -51.98 -7.10 104.52
C LEU A 381 -53.00 -8.20 104.87
N GLU A 382 -53.11 -9.24 104.05
CA GLU A 382 -53.94 -10.41 104.32
C GLU A 382 -53.45 -11.16 105.57
N GLN A 383 -52.14 -11.28 105.79
CA GLN A 383 -51.58 -11.85 107.02
C GLN A 383 -51.90 -10.98 108.25
N LEU A 384 -51.89 -9.65 108.14
CA LEU A 384 -52.33 -8.76 109.22
C LEU A 384 -53.84 -8.81 109.45
N GLN A 385 -54.64 -8.99 108.40
CA GLN A 385 -56.08 -9.18 108.47
C GLN A 385 -56.41 -10.54 109.09
N GLU A 386 -55.66 -11.59 108.78
CA GLU A 386 -55.78 -12.92 109.38
C GLU A 386 -55.28 -12.96 110.84
N LYS A 387 -54.30 -12.11 111.20
CA LYS A 387 -53.85 -11.90 112.58
C LYS A 387 -54.87 -11.07 113.39
N SER A 388 -55.49 -10.07 112.77
CA SER A 388 -56.65 -9.34 113.31
C SER A 388 -57.88 -10.25 113.50
N ILE A 389 -58.11 -11.21 112.59
CA ILE A 389 -59.18 -12.22 112.69
C ILE A 389 -58.85 -13.33 113.71
N LYS A 390 -57.57 -13.60 114.00
CA LYS A 390 -57.14 -14.56 115.04
C LYS A 390 -57.02 -13.95 116.45
N ASP A 391 -56.83 -12.64 116.59
CA ASP A 391 -56.78 -11.94 117.88
C ASP A 391 -58.11 -11.30 118.32
N ASN A 392 -59.19 -11.45 117.54
CA ASN A 392 -60.56 -11.10 117.94
C ASN A 392 -61.54 -12.26 117.67
N ASN A 393 -61.39 -13.34 118.44
CA ASN A 393 -62.43 -14.34 118.63
C ASN A 393 -62.76 -14.47 120.13
N SER A 394 -63.31 -13.38 120.69
CA SER A 394 -64.13 -13.42 121.90
C SER A 394 -65.13 -12.26 121.90
N LEU A 395 -66.21 -12.41 121.13
CA LEU A 395 -67.60 -12.13 121.52
C LEU A 395 -68.47 -12.20 120.26
N GLY A 396 -69.49 -13.05 120.31
CA GLY A 396 -70.51 -13.12 119.27
C GLY A 396 -71.56 -12.02 119.39
N GLU A 397 -72.35 -11.96 118.31
CA GLU A 397 -73.80 -11.69 118.30
C GLU A 397 -74.28 -10.21 118.21
N TRP A 398 -74.62 -9.70 117.00
CA TRP A 398 -75.96 -9.71 116.37
C TRP A 398 -76.03 -8.91 115.04
N ARG A 399 -77.03 -9.29 114.24
CA ARG A 399 -77.37 -8.92 112.85
C ARG A 399 -77.81 -7.45 112.65
N SER A 400 -77.60 -6.92 111.44
CA SER A 400 -78.65 -6.53 110.45
C SER A 400 -78.15 -5.50 109.42
N GLY A 401 -78.69 -5.56 108.18
CA GLY A 401 -78.65 -4.42 107.26
C GLY A 401 -78.12 -4.65 105.85
N TRP A 402 -78.61 -5.66 105.11
CA TRP A 402 -78.48 -5.73 103.65
C TRP A 402 -79.77 -5.24 103.00
N ALA A 403 -79.74 -4.10 102.31
CA ALA A 403 -80.55 -3.75 101.13
C ALA A 403 -80.40 -2.26 100.82
N GLY A 404 -79.85 -1.92 99.65
CA GLY A 404 -79.85 -0.55 99.15
C GLY A 404 -79.17 -0.39 97.80
N GLY A 405 -79.97 -0.44 96.73
CA GLY A 405 -79.75 0.43 95.57
C GLY A 405 -79.03 -0.16 94.36
N LEU A 406 -79.81 -0.76 93.47
CA LEU A 406 -79.52 -0.84 92.03
C LEU A 406 -79.32 0.56 91.43
N GLY A 407 -78.28 0.73 90.60
CA GLY A 407 -78.18 1.85 89.66
C GLY A 407 -76.79 2.06 89.08
N GLY A 408 -76.59 1.67 87.81
CA GLY A 408 -75.55 2.29 86.97
C GLY A 408 -74.46 1.37 86.39
N LEU A 409 -74.83 0.33 85.64
CA LEU A 409 -73.99 -0.21 84.56
C LEU A 409 -74.22 0.63 83.30
N SER A 410 -73.20 1.40 82.88
CA SER A 410 -72.93 1.96 81.54
C SER A 410 -71.85 3.03 81.77
N VAL A 411 -70.56 2.81 81.54
CA VAL A 411 -69.88 2.70 80.25
C VAL A 411 -68.43 2.39 80.61
N TRP A 412 -67.83 1.35 80.01
CA TRP A 412 -66.46 1.28 79.46
C TRP A 412 -66.03 -0.19 79.34
N VAL A 413 -66.66 -0.91 78.41
CA VAL A 413 -66.07 -2.10 77.79
C VAL A 413 -66.21 -1.89 76.29
N GLY A 414 -65.13 -1.41 75.68
CA GLY A 414 -65.06 -1.09 74.26
C GLY A 414 -63.64 -1.19 73.75
N TRP A 415 -62.87 -2.17 74.22
CA TRP A 415 -61.62 -2.60 73.58
C TRP A 415 -61.58 -4.12 73.61
N ARG A 416 -62.00 -4.71 72.48
CA ARG A 416 -61.83 -6.11 72.18
C ARG A 416 -61.14 -6.21 70.81
N SER A 417 -59.90 -6.68 70.85
CA SER A 417 -59.27 -7.68 69.98
C SER A 417 -59.89 -8.03 68.61
N GLY A 418 -59.01 -8.11 67.59
CA GLY A 418 -59.13 -8.93 66.37
C GLY A 418 -59.42 -8.11 65.12
N TRP A 419 -58.49 -7.83 64.18
CA TRP A 419 -57.62 -8.76 63.43
C TRP A 419 -58.34 -10.07 63.03
N ALA A 420 -59.34 -9.94 62.16
CA ALA A 420 -59.67 -10.89 61.10
C ALA A 420 -60.85 -10.32 60.28
N GLY A 421 -60.55 -9.76 59.11
CA GLY A 421 -61.53 -9.14 58.23
C GLY A 421 -60.94 -8.70 56.89
N TRP A 422 -60.04 -9.52 56.35
CA TRP A 422 -59.81 -9.59 54.92
C TRP A 422 -61.13 -10.00 54.24
N ALA A 423 -61.36 -9.43 53.05
CA ALA A 423 -62.46 -9.69 52.11
C ALA A 423 -63.77 -8.92 52.32
N GLY A 424 -63.99 -7.98 51.39
CA GLY A 424 -65.31 -7.54 50.97
C GLY A 424 -65.70 -6.15 51.46
N TRP A 425 -65.34 -5.12 50.70
CA TRP A 425 -66.33 -4.32 49.96
C TRP A 425 -65.59 -3.26 49.12
N ALA A 426 -65.65 -3.46 47.81
CA ALA A 426 -65.42 -2.44 46.83
C ALA A 426 -66.63 -1.50 46.77
N GLY A 427 -66.39 -0.21 46.59
CA GLY A 427 -67.41 0.71 46.10
C GLY A 427 -67.21 2.15 46.53
N GLY A 428 -66.38 2.91 45.80
CA GLY A 428 -66.57 4.36 45.72
C GLY A 428 -65.31 5.22 45.70
N LEU A 429 -64.87 5.52 44.48
CA LEU A 429 -64.20 6.76 44.05
C LEU A 429 -62.68 6.91 44.34
N GLY A 430 -61.90 6.68 43.28
CA GLY A 430 -60.52 7.17 43.15
C GLY A 430 -59.61 6.20 42.41
N GLY A 431 -59.72 6.12 41.07
CA GLY A 431 -58.93 5.15 40.29
C GLY A 431 -59.01 5.35 38.78
N LEU A 432 -58.62 6.53 38.29
CA LEU A 432 -58.09 6.73 36.94
C LEU A 432 -56.59 7.00 37.15
N GLU A 433 -55.71 6.21 36.49
CA GLU A 433 -54.26 6.41 36.26
C GLU A 433 -53.33 5.18 36.41
N VAL A 434 -53.84 3.93 36.51
CA VAL A 434 -52.93 2.75 36.47
C VAL A 434 -53.45 1.64 35.55
N TRP A 435 -53.73 1.98 34.29
CA TRP A 435 -54.05 0.98 33.25
C TRP A 435 -53.34 1.18 31.90
N VAL A 436 -52.44 2.18 31.78
CA VAL A 436 -51.63 2.39 30.55
C VAL A 436 -50.25 1.73 30.64
N GLY A 437 -49.78 1.33 31.84
CA GLY A 437 -48.44 0.75 32.04
C GLY A 437 -48.30 -0.74 31.73
N TRP A 438 -49.37 -1.53 31.77
CA TRP A 438 -49.27 -3.00 31.62
C TRP A 438 -49.34 -3.48 30.16
N VAL A 439 -50.00 -2.73 29.27
CA VAL A 439 -50.07 -3.06 27.84
C VAL A 439 -48.77 -2.69 27.10
N GLY A 440 -48.02 -1.69 27.59
CA GLY A 440 -46.71 -1.31 27.03
C GLY A 440 -45.58 -2.31 27.32
N TRP A 441 -45.67 -3.07 28.41
CA TRP A 441 -44.65 -4.05 28.79
C TRP A 441 -44.69 -5.32 27.92
N TRP A 442 -45.87 -5.75 27.47
CA TRP A 442 -46.04 -6.86 26.53
C TRP A 442 -45.71 -6.49 25.08
N ALA A 443 -45.95 -5.23 24.67
CA ALA A 443 -45.60 -4.74 23.33
C ALA A 443 -44.07 -4.67 23.10
N GLY A 444 -43.28 -4.44 24.16
CA GLY A 444 -41.81 -4.46 24.11
C GLY A 444 -41.20 -5.83 23.90
N TRP A 445 -41.84 -6.90 24.41
CA TRP A 445 -41.37 -8.28 24.23
C TRP A 445 -41.68 -8.86 22.84
N ALA A 446 -42.79 -8.44 22.22
CA ALA A 446 -43.14 -8.83 20.85
C ALA A 446 -42.20 -8.22 19.79
N GLY A 447 -41.61 -7.04 20.06
CA GLY A 447 -40.62 -6.40 19.19
C GLY A 447 -39.26 -7.11 19.15
N TRP A 448 -38.89 -7.84 20.21
CA TRP A 448 -37.64 -8.60 20.28
C TRP A 448 -37.70 -9.89 19.44
N ALA A 449 -38.89 -10.49 19.29
CA ALA A 449 -39.12 -11.66 18.44
C ALA A 449 -39.20 -11.32 16.93
N GLY A 450 -39.58 -10.08 16.57
CA GLY A 450 -39.59 -9.60 15.19
C GLY A 450 -38.19 -9.35 14.60
N GLY A 451 -37.18 -9.13 15.45
CA GLY A 451 -35.79 -8.88 15.04
C GLY A 451 -35.05 -10.11 14.52
N LEU A 452 -35.51 -11.33 14.84
CA LEU A 452 -34.90 -12.57 14.34
C LEU A 452 -35.43 -13.00 12.96
N GLY A 453 -36.51 -12.39 12.47
CA GLY A 453 -37.02 -12.60 11.09
C GLY A 453 -36.16 -11.92 10.01
N GLY A 454 -35.40 -10.89 10.36
CA GLY A 454 -34.53 -10.14 9.43
C GLY A 454 -33.23 -10.85 9.05
N LEU A 455 -32.76 -11.81 9.87
CA LEU A 455 -31.51 -12.53 9.60
C LEU A 455 -31.66 -13.67 8.57
N VAL A 456 -32.89 -14.14 8.32
CA VAL A 456 -33.17 -15.19 7.33
C VAL A 456 -33.28 -14.61 5.91
N GLY A 457 -33.70 -13.34 5.76
CA GLY A 457 -33.76 -12.63 4.48
C GLY A 457 -32.39 -12.17 3.94
N TRP A 458 -31.38 -12.02 4.80
CA TRP A 458 -30.04 -11.62 4.37
C TRP A 458 -29.23 -12.80 3.79
N ARG A 459 -29.52 -14.02 4.25
CA ARG A 459 -28.89 -15.26 3.76
C ARG A 459 -29.40 -15.70 2.38
N SER A 460 -30.64 -15.35 2.01
CA SER A 460 -31.20 -15.64 0.67
C SER A 460 -30.72 -14.69 -0.42
N GLY A 461 -30.41 -13.43 -0.07
CA GLY A 461 -29.81 -12.46 -1.02
C GLY A 461 -28.36 -12.77 -1.40
N TRP A 462 -27.58 -13.34 -0.48
CA TRP A 462 -26.20 -13.76 -0.73
C TRP A 462 -26.09 -15.00 -1.63
N ALA A 463 -27.03 -15.93 -1.51
CA ALA A 463 -27.09 -17.12 -2.38
C ALA A 463 -27.48 -16.77 -3.83
N GLY A 464 -28.34 -15.76 -4.03
CA GLY A 464 -28.70 -15.25 -5.36
C GLY A 464 -27.54 -14.53 -6.06
N GLY A 465 -26.72 -13.79 -5.30
CA GLY A 465 -25.53 -13.11 -5.83
C GLY A 465 -24.43 -14.08 -6.28
N LEU A 466 -24.21 -15.18 -5.54
CA LEU A 466 -23.24 -16.22 -5.92
C LEU A 466 -23.69 -17.02 -7.15
N ALA A 467 -24.99 -17.27 -7.32
CA ALA A 467 -25.53 -17.93 -8.52
C ALA A 467 -25.37 -17.07 -9.78
N GLY A 468 -25.56 -15.75 -9.66
CA GLY A 468 -25.30 -14.80 -10.76
C GLY A 468 -23.81 -14.71 -11.14
N TRP A 469 -22.91 -14.77 -10.14
CA TRP A 469 -21.47 -14.71 -10.38
C TRP A 469 -20.93 -16.00 -11.03
N VAL A 470 -21.41 -17.18 -10.61
CA VAL A 470 -21.07 -18.47 -11.24
C VAL A 470 -21.64 -18.56 -12.67
N GLY A 471 -22.84 -18.02 -12.91
CA GLY A 471 -23.41 -17.92 -14.26
C GLY A 471 -22.60 -17.00 -15.18
N TRP A 472 -22.11 -15.87 -14.66
CA TRP A 472 -21.27 -14.93 -15.40
C TRP A 472 -19.89 -15.51 -15.71
N VAL A 473 -19.24 -16.18 -14.73
CA VAL A 473 -17.97 -16.90 -14.93
C VAL A 473 -18.14 -18.08 -15.90
N GLY A 474 -19.27 -18.78 -15.87
CA GLY A 474 -19.60 -19.83 -16.84
C GLY A 474 -19.80 -19.29 -18.26
N TRP A 475 -20.44 -18.13 -18.40
CA TRP A 475 -20.60 -17.46 -19.70
C TRP A 475 -19.26 -16.96 -20.26
N LEU A 476 -18.39 -16.41 -19.41
CA LEU A 476 -17.03 -15.98 -19.75
C LEU A 476 -16.14 -17.17 -20.13
N ALA A 477 -16.28 -18.31 -19.44
CA ALA A 477 -15.59 -19.55 -19.78
C ALA A 477 -16.06 -20.13 -21.12
N VAL A 478 -17.37 -20.11 -21.42
CA VAL A 478 -17.91 -20.53 -22.73
C VAL A 478 -17.48 -19.58 -23.85
N TRP A 479 -17.35 -18.29 -23.58
CA TRP A 479 -16.87 -17.30 -24.56
C TRP A 479 -15.36 -17.47 -24.86
N VAL A 480 -14.54 -17.71 -23.83
CA VAL A 480 -13.11 -18.00 -23.98
C VAL A 480 -12.87 -19.37 -24.63
N SER A 481 -13.74 -20.35 -24.37
CA SER A 481 -13.70 -21.68 -25.02
C SER A 481 -14.21 -21.64 -26.47
N GLY A 482 -15.22 -20.81 -26.75
CA GLY A 482 -15.79 -20.61 -28.08
C GLY A 482 -14.87 -19.82 -29.02
N GLY A 483 -14.01 -18.96 -28.48
CA GLY A 483 -12.97 -18.25 -29.23
C GLY A 483 -11.85 -19.15 -29.78
N LEU A 484 -11.68 -20.36 -29.21
CA LEU A 484 -10.69 -21.34 -29.68
C LEU A 484 -11.27 -22.40 -30.64
N GLY A 485 -12.59 -22.41 -30.86
CA GLY A 485 -13.25 -23.27 -31.87
C GLY A 485 -13.37 -22.62 -33.27
N GLY A 486 -13.08 -21.33 -33.40
CA GLY A 486 -13.26 -20.55 -34.64
C GLY A 486 -12.11 -20.61 -35.65
N LEU A 487 -11.03 -21.36 -35.37
CA LEU A 487 -9.84 -21.43 -36.23
C LEU A 487 -9.67 -22.78 -36.97
N GLY A 488 -10.76 -23.55 -37.13
CA GLY A 488 -10.78 -24.78 -37.93
C GLY A 488 -11.56 -24.73 -39.25
N GLY A 489 -12.25 -23.62 -39.55
CA GLY A 489 -13.30 -23.59 -40.59
C GLY A 489 -13.02 -22.76 -41.85
N LEU A 490 -11.86 -22.10 -41.98
CA LEU A 490 -11.59 -21.14 -43.06
C LEU A 490 -10.52 -21.58 -44.08
N ALA A 491 -10.24 -22.88 -44.18
CA ALA A 491 -9.33 -23.44 -45.19
C ALA A 491 -10.04 -24.22 -46.33
N VAL A 492 -11.38 -24.33 -46.33
CA VAL A 492 -12.12 -25.12 -47.34
C VAL A 492 -12.97 -24.28 -48.30
N TRP A 493 -13.09 -22.96 -48.09
CA TRP A 493 -14.01 -22.12 -48.88
C TRP A 493 -13.37 -21.26 -49.99
N VAL A 494 -12.05 -21.33 -50.18
CA VAL A 494 -11.34 -20.57 -51.25
C VAL A 494 -10.94 -21.45 -52.45
N GLY A 495 -11.16 -22.77 -52.38
CA GLY A 495 -10.80 -23.72 -53.46
C GLY A 495 -11.89 -24.00 -54.51
N TRP A 496 -13.11 -23.45 -54.36
CA TRP A 496 -14.27 -23.91 -55.14
C TRP A 496 -15.05 -22.79 -55.83
N ARG A 497 -14.32 -21.82 -56.41
CA ARG A 497 -14.92 -20.87 -57.37
C ARG A 497 -13.89 -20.33 -58.37
N SER A 498 -13.28 -21.22 -59.13
CA SER A 498 -12.58 -20.87 -60.37
C SER A 498 -12.74 -22.02 -61.35
N GLY A 499 -13.83 -21.95 -62.12
CA GLY A 499 -14.13 -22.94 -63.16
C GLY A 499 -15.57 -22.85 -63.62
N SER A 500 -15.83 -21.99 -64.60
CA SER A 500 -16.77 -22.18 -65.72
C SER A 500 -17.54 -20.91 -66.10
N ALA A 501 -17.45 -20.60 -67.40
CA ALA A 501 -18.35 -19.77 -68.21
C ALA A 501 -18.39 -18.26 -67.87
N GLY A 502 -18.13 -17.32 -68.78
CA GLY A 502 -18.34 -17.32 -70.22
C GLY A 502 -19.52 -16.40 -70.55
N GLY A 503 -19.27 -15.29 -71.26
CA GLY A 503 -20.31 -14.58 -72.01
C GLY A 503 -20.50 -13.08 -71.73
N LEU A 504 -20.07 -12.28 -72.72
CA LEU A 504 -20.77 -11.15 -73.34
C LEU A 504 -20.93 -9.81 -72.58
N GLY A 505 -20.52 -8.73 -73.26
CA GLY A 505 -21.22 -7.44 -73.22
C GLY A 505 -20.39 -6.18 -72.93
N LEU A 506 -19.82 -5.59 -73.99
CA LEU A 506 -19.53 -4.14 -74.10
C LEU A 506 -20.82 -3.29 -73.87
N PRO A 507 -20.78 -1.96 -73.54
CA PRO A 507 -19.91 -0.98 -74.21
C PRO A 507 -19.33 0.21 -73.40
N CYS A 508 -18.22 0.68 -73.99
CA CYS A 508 -17.64 2.02 -74.09
C CYS A 508 -18.35 3.22 -73.45
N ILE A 509 -17.62 3.96 -72.59
CA ILE A 509 -17.65 5.43 -72.51
C ILE A 509 -16.22 5.95 -72.24
N THR A 510 -15.70 6.73 -73.18
CA THR A 510 -14.45 7.51 -73.10
C THR A 510 -14.67 8.88 -72.43
N PRO A 511 -13.62 9.49 -71.86
CA PRO A 511 -13.39 10.93 -72.06
C PRO A 511 -11.97 11.25 -72.58
N PRO A 512 -11.76 12.40 -73.24
CA PRO A 512 -10.53 12.68 -73.99
C PRO A 512 -9.42 13.32 -73.14
N CYS A 513 -8.19 12.91 -73.42
CA CYS A 513 -6.97 13.60 -73.02
C CYS A 513 -6.71 14.80 -73.94
N TYR A 514 -6.48 15.97 -73.36
CA TYR A 514 -5.84 17.10 -74.03
C TYR A 514 -4.31 16.93 -73.97
N ASN A 515 -3.69 16.88 -75.15
CA ASN A 515 -2.28 17.19 -75.36
C ASN A 515 -2.12 18.72 -75.41
N LEU A 516 -1.04 19.25 -74.82
CA LEU A 516 -0.33 20.40 -75.39
C LEU A 516 1.10 20.47 -74.86
N LEU A 517 2.01 20.63 -75.82
CA LEU A 517 3.45 20.83 -75.73
C LEU A 517 3.82 22.07 -74.91
N THR A 518 4.90 21.97 -74.14
CA THR A 518 6.22 22.57 -74.44
C THR A 518 7.27 22.01 -73.50
#